data_AF-A0A8H4N172-F1
#
_entry.id   AF-A0A8H4N172-F1
#
_cell.length_a   1.000
_cell.length_b   1.000
_cell.length_c   1.000
_cell.angle_alpha   90.00
_cell.angle_beta   90.00
_cell.angle_gamma   90.00
#
_symmetry.space_group_name_H-M   'P 1'
#
loop_
_entity.id
_entity.type
_entity.pdbx_description
1 polymer ?
#
loop_
_entity_poly.entity_id
_entity_poly.type
_entity_poly.pdbx_seq_one_letter_code
_entity_poly.pdbx_strand_id
1 'polypeptide(L)'
;MIANHHMVSKYVQDLEFNIHQLLWFFDFDHFLQELELQPNRPWLPPASLKHRPTQSFTPADLHQIYTHYTSERDTSIYYLFHLLSHPHPNPLHQIYTQLPHALAQLPNLRSITITSSTPHQQPDPSHHTWRNLTFAPPEPEPPASHQSSHISILLHALGRAAALLHSRGAALPLRALAFSTSDDSLFGGKALEALWGVDAPPSDARDDAFYEQQYRLVARPVARLTRLDVRVDCSASLRGVVGPLAAFLRRAAELRELALVVRSETGSGWRSRVAPDAAAWREKDVLLALLEGEDEEGWDGDGAGRGDGGQEQRGVRWPFLRKLSLGVPTTEEGLLGLLGRVAGTLRSLQLRSVRFLPLLGDWESALNGMRDILDLKELEMCWLQQDTTFVKNHCGEILVPDLFDVSHAEGENAEEWLQTTYQHYETQLVDFVLRKSNHGLVLDQEEFFRVHPQDCEWCTGRLRHSSS
;
A
#
# COMPACT_ATOMS: atom_id res chain seq x y z
N MET A 1 -7.28 -23.08 5.49
CA MET A 1 -7.24 -24.19 4.51
C MET A 1 -5.85 -24.79 4.33
N ILE A 2 -4.85 -24.19 3.68
CA ILE A 2 -3.48 -24.78 3.67
C ILE A 2 -2.79 -24.71 5.07
N ALA A 3 -3.12 -23.67 5.83
CA ALA A 3 -2.53 -23.39 7.13
C ALA A 3 -2.87 -24.40 8.24
N ASN A 4 -3.98 -25.14 8.10
CA ASN A 4 -4.43 -26.13 9.09
C ASN A 4 -3.74 -27.49 8.89
N HIS A 5 -3.13 -27.72 7.73
CA HIS A 5 -2.42 -28.95 7.45
C HIS A 5 -0.99 -28.88 8.00
N HIS A 6 -0.74 -29.55 9.13
CA HIS A 6 0.54 -29.53 9.85
C HIS A 6 1.80 -29.75 8.98
N MET A 7 1.71 -30.54 7.91
CA MET A 7 2.84 -30.76 7.01
C MET A 7 3.08 -29.61 6.03
N VAL A 8 2.04 -28.88 5.63
CA VAL A 8 2.14 -27.84 4.59
C VAL A 8 2.31 -26.45 5.21
N SER A 9 1.70 -26.22 6.37
CA SER A 9 1.76 -24.94 7.09
C SER A 9 3.20 -24.48 7.39
N LYS A 10 4.11 -25.41 7.68
CA LYS A 10 5.53 -25.13 7.89
C LYS A 10 6.26 -24.61 6.63
N TYR A 11 5.71 -24.80 5.45
CA TYR A 11 6.34 -24.36 4.20
C TYR A 11 5.78 -23.05 3.66
N VAL A 12 4.66 -22.56 4.21
CA VAL A 12 4.06 -21.29 3.78
C VAL A 12 4.90 -20.14 4.30
N GLN A 13 5.53 -19.41 3.38
CA GLN A 13 6.30 -18.19 3.66
C GLN A 13 5.60 -16.94 3.15
N ASP A 14 4.98 -17.05 1.98
CA ASP A 14 4.32 -15.94 1.33
C ASP A 14 2.88 -16.34 1.01
N LEU A 15 1.94 -15.48 1.38
CA LEU A 15 0.54 -15.59 1.03
C LEU A 15 0.17 -14.47 0.09
N GLU A 16 -0.07 -14.82 -1.16
CA GLU A 16 -0.64 -13.93 -2.16
C GLU A 16 -2.02 -14.45 -2.50
N PHE A 17 -3.02 -13.59 -2.37
CA PHE A 17 -4.38 -13.93 -2.74
C PHE A 17 -5.05 -12.74 -3.41
N ASN A 18 -5.65 -13.02 -4.56
CA ASN A 18 -6.65 -12.19 -5.16
C ASN A 18 -8.01 -12.59 -4.57
N ILE A 19 -8.80 -11.61 -4.14
CA ILE A 19 -10.06 -11.86 -3.45
C ILE A 19 -11.06 -12.65 -4.29
N HIS A 20 -10.97 -12.54 -5.62
CA HIS A 20 -11.80 -13.27 -6.56
C HIS A 20 -11.44 -14.76 -6.65
N GLN A 21 -10.23 -15.15 -6.25
CA GLN A 21 -9.73 -16.53 -6.36
C GLN A 21 -10.24 -17.44 -5.23
N LEU A 22 -10.80 -16.87 -4.16
CA LEU A 22 -11.52 -17.62 -3.12
C LEU A 22 -12.81 -18.29 -3.64
N LEU A 23 -13.17 -18.05 -4.91
CA LEU A 23 -14.40 -18.53 -5.55
C LEU A 23 -14.21 -19.72 -6.50
N TRP A 24 -12.97 -20.19 -6.78
CA TRP A 24 -12.73 -21.14 -7.87
C TRP A 24 -12.74 -22.62 -7.46
N PHE A 25 -13.36 -23.47 -8.31
CA PHE A 25 -13.44 -24.93 -8.16
C PHE A 25 -12.30 -25.61 -8.91
N PHE A 26 -11.59 -26.49 -8.24
CA PHE A 26 -10.60 -27.38 -8.85
C PHE A 26 -11.03 -28.82 -8.57
N ASP A 27 -11.06 -29.67 -9.59
CA ASP A 27 -11.07 -31.12 -9.38
C ASP A 27 -9.67 -31.61 -8.94
N PHE A 28 -9.52 -32.89 -8.61
CA PHE A 28 -8.25 -33.39 -8.06
C PHE A 28 -7.08 -33.23 -9.02
N ASP A 29 -7.33 -33.50 -10.30
CA ASP A 29 -6.29 -33.46 -11.32
C ASP A 29 -5.89 -32.01 -11.61
N HIS A 30 -6.85 -31.08 -11.64
CA HIS A 30 -6.58 -29.65 -11.67
C HIS A 30 -5.83 -29.22 -10.40
N PHE A 31 -6.25 -29.63 -9.21
CA PHE A 31 -5.56 -29.31 -7.95
C PHE A 31 -4.08 -29.75 -7.94
N LEU A 32 -3.80 -30.94 -8.49
CA LEU A 32 -2.44 -31.45 -8.63
C LEU A 32 -1.63 -30.67 -9.67
N GLN A 33 -2.23 -30.38 -10.82
CA GLN A 33 -1.62 -29.63 -11.90
C GLN A 33 -1.27 -28.20 -11.46
N GLU A 34 -2.19 -27.53 -10.77
CA GLU A 34 -2.05 -26.14 -10.30
C GLU A 34 -0.98 -25.99 -9.21
N LEU A 35 -0.73 -27.03 -8.41
CA LEU A 35 0.32 -27.03 -7.40
C LEU A 35 1.67 -27.58 -7.90
N GLU A 36 1.74 -27.94 -9.18
CA GLU A 36 2.88 -28.65 -9.80
C GLU A 36 3.26 -29.91 -9.00
N LEU A 37 2.28 -30.55 -8.35
CA LEU A 37 2.48 -31.71 -7.51
C LEU A 37 2.40 -32.98 -8.36
N GLN A 38 3.53 -33.65 -8.51
CA GLN A 38 3.57 -34.98 -9.10
C GLN A 38 3.68 -36.03 -7.98
N PRO A 39 2.80 -37.05 -7.97
CA PRO A 39 2.87 -38.10 -6.96
C PRO A 39 4.24 -38.79 -6.96
N ASN A 40 4.78 -39.02 -5.77
CA ASN A 40 6.08 -39.63 -5.53
C ASN A 40 7.28 -38.86 -6.12
N ARG A 41 7.09 -37.61 -6.55
CA ARG A 41 8.20 -36.71 -6.88
C ARG A 41 8.40 -35.70 -5.76
N PRO A 42 9.65 -35.28 -5.51
CA PRO A 42 9.90 -34.16 -4.63
C PRO A 42 9.17 -32.94 -5.19
N TRP A 43 8.37 -32.28 -4.37
CA TRP A 43 7.70 -31.06 -4.79
C TRP A 43 8.76 -30.01 -5.12
N LEU A 44 8.73 -29.51 -6.37
CA LEU A 44 9.57 -28.43 -6.81
C LEU A 44 8.70 -27.17 -6.74
N PRO A 45 8.79 -26.38 -5.66
CA PRO A 45 8.01 -25.17 -5.58
C PRO A 45 8.48 -24.19 -6.68
N PRO A 46 7.61 -23.28 -7.13
CA PRO A 46 7.96 -22.27 -8.11
C PRO A 46 9.21 -21.48 -7.68
N ALA A 47 9.95 -20.97 -8.66
CA ALA A 47 11.28 -20.36 -8.46
C ALA A 47 11.32 -19.22 -7.42
N SER A 48 10.18 -18.63 -7.09
CA SER A 48 10.01 -17.59 -6.06
C SER A 48 10.12 -18.11 -4.62
N LEU A 49 9.88 -19.40 -4.36
CA LEU A 49 10.00 -20.01 -3.03
C LEU A 49 11.44 -20.49 -2.79
N LYS A 50 12.20 -19.73 -1.99
CA LYS A 50 13.64 -19.93 -1.77
C LYS A 50 14.01 -21.23 -1.05
N HIS A 51 13.07 -21.90 -0.40
CA HIS A 51 13.30 -23.22 0.20
C HIS A 51 12.71 -24.31 -0.68
N ARG A 52 13.58 -25.20 -1.19
CA ARG A 52 13.16 -26.45 -1.83
C ARG A 52 12.83 -27.49 -0.75
N PRO A 53 11.57 -27.84 -0.51
CA PRO A 53 11.27 -29.05 0.23
C PRO A 53 11.68 -30.25 -0.64
N THR A 54 12.53 -31.13 -0.10
CA THR A 54 12.87 -32.42 -0.73
C THR A 54 11.81 -33.48 -0.44
N GLN A 55 10.65 -33.08 0.06
CA GLN A 55 9.61 -34.01 0.53
C GLN A 55 8.78 -34.47 -0.68
N SER A 56 8.76 -35.77 -0.91
CA SER A 56 7.86 -36.42 -1.85
C SER A 56 6.53 -36.68 -1.18
N PHE A 57 5.43 -36.30 -1.82
CA PHE A 57 4.08 -36.64 -1.36
C PHE A 57 3.62 -37.91 -2.10
N THR A 58 3.08 -38.88 -1.37
CA THR A 58 2.46 -40.04 -2.01
C THR A 58 1.11 -39.62 -2.64
N PRO A 59 0.57 -40.39 -3.62
CA PRO A 59 -0.77 -40.16 -4.12
C PRO A 59 -1.82 -40.12 -3.01
N ALA A 60 -1.66 -40.94 -1.97
CA ALA A 60 -2.55 -40.97 -0.81
C ALA A 60 -2.44 -39.68 0.02
N ASP A 61 -1.24 -39.15 0.25
CA ASP A 61 -1.05 -37.86 0.92
C ASP A 61 -1.71 -36.73 0.12
N LEU A 62 -1.50 -36.71 -1.20
CA LEU A 62 -2.06 -35.69 -2.08
C LEU A 62 -3.59 -35.77 -2.15
N HIS A 63 -4.13 -36.99 -2.24
CA HIS A 63 -5.57 -37.20 -2.24
C HIS A 63 -6.16 -36.90 -0.87
N GLN A 64 -5.45 -37.14 0.24
CA GLN A 64 -5.88 -36.74 1.57
C GLN A 64 -5.87 -35.22 1.72
N ILE A 65 -4.85 -34.52 1.21
CA ILE A 65 -4.79 -33.05 1.16
C ILE A 65 -5.95 -32.51 0.32
N TYR A 66 -6.20 -33.10 -0.86
CA TYR A 66 -7.31 -32.72 -1.72
C TYR A 66 -8.67 -33.02 -1.08
N THR A 67 -8.87 -34.21 -0.52
CA THR A 67 -10.10 -34.58 0.18
C THR A 67 -10.33 -33.72 1.41
N HIS A 68 -9.27 -33.29 2.11
CA HIS A 68 -9.40 -32.32 3.19
C HIS A 68 -9.79 -30.93 2.66
N TYR A 69 -9.14 -30.48 1.57
CA TYR A 69 -9.51 -29.26 0.86
C TYR A 69 -10.97 -29.30 0.37
N THR A 70 -11.44 -30.40 -0.22
CA THR A 70 -12.80 -30.55 -0.73
C THR A 70 -13.83 -30.80 0.37
N SER A 71 -13.51 -31.53 1.43
CA SER A 71 -14.45 -31.77 2.55
C SER A 71 -14.66 -30.53 3.41
N GLU A 72 -13.63 -29.70 3.61
CA GLU A 72 -13.78 -28.36 4.18
C GLU A 72 -14.56 -27.43 3.24
N ARG A 73 -14.46 -27.66 1.92
CA ARG A 73 -15.25 -27.00 0.89
C ARG A 73 -16.65 -27.59 0.72
N ASP A 74 -17.00 -28.81 1.12
CA ASP A 74 -18.37 -29.33 0.96
C ASP A 74 -19.37 -28.71 1.96
N THR A 75 -18.85 -27.97 2.94
CA THR A 75 -19.56 -26.88 3.64
C THR A 75 -20.13 -25.84 2.65
N SER A 76 -19.64 -25.82 1.40
CA SER A 76 -19.84 -24.80 0.39
C SER A 76 -20.95 -25.05 -0.62
N ILE A 77 -21.69 -26.16 -0.61
CA ILE A 77 -22.95 -26.16 -1.36
C ILE A 77 -23.90 -25.14 -0.73
N TYR A 78 -23.89 -25.02 0.61
CA TYR A 78 -24.58 -23.94 1.33
C TYR A 78 -23.91 -22.57 1.14
N TYR A 79 -22.58 -22.48 1.04
CA TYR A 79 -21.84 -21.23 0.78
C TYR A 79 -22.04 -20.68 -0.63
N LEU A 80 -21.98 -21.52 -1.67
CA LEU A 80 -22.31 -21.15 -3.06
C LEU A 80 -23.77 -20.77 -3.17
N PHE A 81 -24.67 -21.56 -2.57
CA PHE A 81 -26.08 -21.20 -2.52
C PHE A 81 -26.23 -19.88 -1.76
N HIS A 82 -25.56 -19.63 -0.63
CA HIS A 82 -25.62 -18.34 0.09
C HIS A 82 -25.08 -17.15 -0.71
N LEU A 83 -23.94 -17.29 -1.39
CA LEU A 83 -23.33 -16.27 -2.25
C LEU A 83 -24.22 -15.94 -3.45
N LEU A 84 -24.91 -16.94 -4.00
CA LEU A 84 -25.76 -16.80 -5.18
C LEU A 84 -27.25 -16.51 -4.84
N SER A 85 -27.69 -16.73 -3.60
CA SER A 85 -29.11 -16.65 -3.21
C SER A 85 -29.43 -15.61 -2.13
N HIS A 86 -28.44 -15.00 -1.46
CA HIS A 86 -28.69 -14.04 -0.38
C HIS A 86 -27.81 -12.78 -0.50
N PRO A 87 -28.33 -11.60 -0.09
CA PRO A 87 -27.60 -10.33 -0.09
C PRO A 87 -26.59 -10.20 1.08
N HIS A 88 -26.04 -11.31 1.60
CA HIS A 88 -25.04 -11.25 2.67
C HIS A 88 -23.62 -11.29 2.11
N PRO A 89 -22.72 -10.36 2.51
CA PRO A 89 -21.81 -9.78 1.52
C PRO A 89 -20.41 -10.39 1.51
N ASN A 90 -19.96 -11.05 2.59
CA ASN A 90 -18.53 -11.28 2.79
C ASN A 90 -18.20 -12.75 3.17
N PRO A 91 -17.58 -13.54 2.27
CA PRO A 91 -17.22 -14.94 2.55
C PRO A 91 -16.26 -15.16 3.73
N LEU A 92 -15.39 -14.20 4.06
CA LEU A 92 -14.49 -14.34 5.21
C LEU A 92 -15.24 -14.32 6.55
N HIS A 93 -16.46 -13.77 6.61
CA HIS A 93 -17.28 -13.82 7.83
C HIS A 93 -17.52 -15.26 8.31
N GLN A 94 -17.74 -16.19 7.39
CA GLN A 94 -18.12 -17.57 7.74
C GLN A 94 -16.95 -18.38 8.31
N ILE A 95 -15.72 -18.06 7.88
CA ILE A 95 -14.50 -18.76 8.32
C ILE A 95 -13.70 -17.98 9.38
N TYR A 96 -14.11 -16.75 9.69
CA TYR A 96 -13.36 -15.86 10.56
C TYR A 96 -13.08 -16.45 11.94
N THR A 97 -14.00 -17.23 12.53
CA THR A 97 -13.78 -17.87 13.83
C THR A 97 -12.59 -18.83 13.85
N GLN A 98 -12.25 -19.40 12.69
CA GLN A 98 -11.12 -20.33 12.53
C GLN A 98 -9.85 -19.63 11.99
N LEU A 99 -10.01 -18.50 11.32
CA LEU A 99 -8.94 -17.80 10.61
C LEU A 99 -7.75 -17.38 11.51
N PRO A 100 -7.94 -16.80 12.72
CA PRO A 100 -6.83 -16.48 13.61
C PRO A 100 -5.99 -17.69 14.00
N HIS A 101 -6.63 -18.83 14.28
CA HIS A 101 -5.93 -20.06 14.64
C HIS A 101 -5.14 -20.61 13.46
N ALA A 102 -5.74 -20.59 12.26
CA ALA A 102 -5.06 -20.99 11.03
C ALA A 102 -3.81 -20.12 10.79
N LEU A 103 -3.94 -18.80 10.88
CA LEU A 103 -2.80 -17.87 10.71
C LEU A 103 -1.70 -18.09 11.77
N ALA A 104 -2.08 -18.37 13.02
CA ALA A 104 -1.14 -18.68 14.09
C ALA A 104 -0.38 -20.00 13.88
N GLN A 105 -0.91 -20.92 13.06
CA GLN A 105 -0.27 -22.19 12.72
C GLN A 105 0.73 -22.10 11.56
N LEU A 106 0.99 -20.89 11.04
CA LEU A 106 1.97 -20.65 9.96
C LEU A 106 3.29 -20.12 10.54
N PRO A 107 4.21 -20.99 10.99
CA PRO A 107 5.42 -20.57 11.71
C PRO A 107 6.43 -19.82 10.84
N ASN A 108 6.29 -19.91 9.50
CA ASN A 108 7.21 -19.31 8.55
C ASN A 108 6.58 -18.20 7.70
N LEU A 109 5.35 -17.78 7.98
CA LEU A 109 4.66 -16.72 7.23
C LEU A 109 5.37 -15.38 7.39
N ARG A 110 5.99 -14.89 6.32
CA ARG A 110 6.77 -13.65 6.26
C ARG A 110 6.07 -12.55 5.48
N SER A 111 5.34 -12.87 4.43
CA SER A 111 4.68 -11.87 3.57
C SER A 111 3.21 -12.18 3.33
N ILE A 112 2.38 -11.13 3.33
CA ILE A 112 1.02 -11.17 2.78
C ILE A 112 0.89 -10.07 1.72
N THR A 113 0.42 -10.45 0.54
CA THR A 113 0.09 -9.52 -0.54
C THR A 113 -1.38 -9.71 -0.94
N ILE A 114 -2.14 -8.62 -0.87
CA ILE A 114 -3.53 -8.57 -1.28
C ILE A 114 -3.59 -7.71 -2.54
N THR A 115 -3.86 -8.34 -3.67
CA THR A 115 -4.03 -7.64 -4.95
C THR A 115 -5.51 -7.38 -5.19
N SER A 116 -5.87 -6.13 -5.47
CA SER A 116 -7.16 -5.82 -6.10
C SER A 116 -6.94 -5.45 -7.55
N SER A 117 -7.79 -5.95 -8.45
CA SER A 117 -7.93 -5.34 -9.76
C SER A 117 -8.43 -3.91 -9.54
N THR A 118 -7.61 -2.91 -9.89
CA THR A 118 -8.13 -1.54 -10.00
C THR A 118 -8.82 -1.41 -11.35
N PRO A 119 -10.08 -0.91 -11.43
CA PRO A 119 -10.89 -0.89 -12.65
C PRO A 119 -10.34 -0.03 -13.80
N HIS A 120 -9.28 0.76 -13.56
CA HIS A 120 -8.70 1.69 -14.54
C HIS A 120 -7.24 1.41 -14.91
N GLN A 121 -6.58 0.46 -14.25
CA GLN A 121 -5.37 -0.11 -14.83
C GLN A 121 -5.81 -1.24 -15.75
N GLN A 122 -5.47 -1.13 -17.03
CA GLN A 122 -5.52 -2.26 -17.96
C GLN A 122 -5.00 -3.47 -17.17
N PRO A 123 -5.83 -4.51 -16.94
CA PRO A 123 -5.48 -5.58 -16.02
C PRO A 123 -4.12 -6.09 -16.48
N ASP A 124 -3.09 -5.85 -15.67
CA ASP A 124 -1.82 -6.53 -15.85
C ASP A 124 -2.21 -8.00 -16.04
N PRO A 125 -1.84 -8.66 -17.15
CA PRO A 125 -2.12 -10.08 -17.32
C PRO A 125 -1.65 -10.91 -16.13
N SER A 126 -0.75 -10.35 -15.29
CA SER A 126 -0.36 -10.91 -14.00
C SER A 126 -1.40 -10.84 -12.87
N HIS A 127 -2.42 -9.97 -12.92
CA HIS A 127 -3.51 -9.90 -11.93
C HIS A 127 -4.47 -11.08 -11.98
N HIS A 128 -4.48 -11.77 -13.12
CA HIS A 128 -5.08 -13.07 -13.27
C HIS A 128 -4.02 -14.17 -13.22
N THR A 129 -2.82 -13.91 -12.71
CA THR A 129 -1.85 -14.96 -12.44
C THR A 129 -1.75 -15.29 -10.97
N TRP A 130 -2.00 -16.55 -10.61
CA TRP A 130 -1.57 -17.09 -9.33
C TRP A 130 -0.44 -18.07 -9.58
N ARG A 131 0.73 -17.83 -9.00
CA ARG A 131 1.89 -18.73 -9.14
C ARG A 131 2.22 -19.08 -10.62
N ASN A 132 2.21 -18.09 -11.52
CA ASN A 132 2.43 -18.20 -12.98
C ASN A 132 1.29 -18.80 -13.83
N LEU A 133 0.07 -18.92 -13.31
CA LEU A 133 -1.07 -19.49 -14.03
C LEU A 133 -2.06 -18.39 -14.42
N THR A 134 -2.22 -18.11 -15.71
CA THR A 134 -3.11 -17.05 -16.21
C THR A 134 -4.57 -17.52 -16.27
N PHE A 135 -5.47 -16.79 -15.60
CA PHE A 135 -6.90 -17.07 -15.51
C PHE A 135 -7.72 -16.01 -16.26
N ALA A 136 -9.00 -16.31 -16.51
CA ALA A 136 -9.94 -15.32 -17.05
C ALA A 136 -10.43 -14.36 -15.94
N PRO A 137 -10.66 -13.07 -16.23
CA PRO A 137 -11.30 -12.16 -15.29
C PRO A 137 -12.69 -12.69 -14.90
N PRO A 138 -13.05 -12.71 -13.60
CA PRO A 138 -14.42 -12.96 -13.22
C PRO A 138 -15.28 -11.74 -13.56
N GLU A 139 -16.32 -11.94 -14.38
CA GLU A 139 -17.40 -10.96 -14.53
C GLU A 139 -18.59 -11.36 -13.64
N PRO A 140 -19.19 -10.43 -12.86
CA PRO A 140 -18.80 -9.03 -12.63
C PRO A 140 -17.83 -8.84 -11.45
N GLU A 141 -17.06 -7.74 -11.45
CA GLU A 141 -16.28 -7.31 -10.28
C GLU A 141 -17.22 -7.11 -9.06
N PRO A 142 -16.90 -7.66 -7.88
CA PRO A 142 -17.64 -7.40 -6.67
C PRO A 142 -17.57 -5.91 -6.31
N PRO A 143 -18.61 -5.35 -5.67
CA PRO A 143 -18.60 -3.95 -5.30
C PRO A 143 -17.42 -3.63 -4.37
N ALA A 144 -16.80 -2.48 -4.57
CA ALA A 144 -15.65 -1.94 -3.81
C ALA A 144 -15.77 -2.10 -2.27
N SER A 145 -16.99 -1.96 -1.73
CA SER A 145 -17.29 -2.12 -0.29
C SER A 145 -17.00 -3.52 0.27
N HIS A 146 -17.02 -4.56 -0.56
CA HIS A 146 -16.71 -5.93 -0.14
C HIS A 146 -15.21 -6.13 0.07
N GLN A 147 -14.36 -5.43 -0.68
CA GLN A 147 -12.91 -5.57 -0.58
C GLN A 147 -12.39 -5.05 0.77
N SER A 148 -12.81 -3.85 1.17
CA SER A 148 -12.34 -3.21 2.40
C SER A 148 -12.79 -3.97 3.65
N SER A 149 -13.99 -4.54 3.63
CA SER A 149 -14.44 -5.44 4.71
C SER A 149 -13.58 -6.70 4.80
N HIS A 150 -13.19 -7.31 3.67
CA HIS A 150 -12.28 -8.46 3.71
C HIS A 150 -10.90 -8.13 4.29
N ILE A 151 -10.30 -6.99 3.91
CA ILE A 151 -9.00 -6.56 4.43
C ILE A 151 -9.11 -6.29 5.93
N SER A 152 -10.20 -5.64 6.37
CA SER A 152 -10.48 -5.44 7.79
C SER A 152 -10.52 -6.76 8.56
N ILE A 153 -11.22 -7.77 8.04
CA ILE A 153 -11.34 -9.09 8.67
C ILE A 153 -9.99 -9.76 8.79
N LEU A 154 -9.18 -9.68 7.73
CA LEU A 154 -7.85 -10.24 7.73
C LEU A 154 -6.93 -9.55 8.74
N LEU A 155 -6.86 -8.21 8.73
CA LEU A 155 -6.03 -7.46 9.67
C LEU A 155 -6.42 -7.77 11.11
N HIS A 156 -7.72 -7.84 11.38
CA HIS A 156 -8.24 -8.24 12.67
C HIS A 156 -7.83 -9.68 13.03
N ALA A 157 -8.01 -10.63 12.12
CA ALA A 157 -7.63 -12.02 12.32
C ALA A 157 -6.11 -12.20 12.54
N LEU A 158 -5.28 -11.42 11.86
CA LEU A 158 -3.83 -11.34 12.09
C LEU A 158 -3.53 -10.78 13.49
N GLY A 159 -4.28 -9.77 13.94
CA GLY A 159 -4.19 -9.21 15.28
C GLY A 159 -4.48 -10.25 16.36
N ARG A 160 -5.56 -11.02 16.16
CA ARG A 160 -5.90 -12.16 17.02
C ARG A 160 -4.87 -13.27 16.96
N ALA A 161 -4.36 -13.61 15.77
CA ALA A 161 -3.30 -14.61 15.62
C ALA A 161 -2.03 -14.19 16.39
N ALA A 162 -1.65 -12.90 16.32
CA ALA A 162 -0.55 -12.34 17.08
C ALA A 162 -0.79 -12.43 18.60
N ALA A 163 -2.01 -12.14 19.06
CA ALA A 163 -2.40 -12.29 20.47
C ALA A 163 -2.32 -13.76 20.95
N LEU A 164 -2.80 -14.69 20.14
CA LEU A 164 -2.76 -16.14 20.41
C LEU A 164 -1.34 -16.70 20.46
N LEU A 165 -0.43 -16.18 19.62
CA LEU A 165 0.98 -16.55 19.67
C LEU A 165 1.68 -15.93 20.89
N HIS A 166 1.34 -14.69 21.22
CA HIS A 166 1.93 -13.99 22.36
C HIS A 166 1.66 -14.70 23.69
N SER A 167 0.44 -15.21 23.90
CA SER A 167 0.11 -16.00 25.09
C SER A 167 0.89 -17.32 25.19
N ARG A 168 1.55 -17.74 24.10
CA ARG A 168 2.42 -18.92 24.02
C ARG A 168 3.92 -18.55 24.00
N GLY A 169 4.27 -17.29 24.25
CA GLY A 169 5.66 -16.80 24.18
C GLY A 169 6.24 -16.74 22.77
N ALA A 170 5.39 -16.80 21.73
CA ALA A 170 5.78 -16.67 20.34
C ALA A 170 5.26 -15.34 19.76
N ALA A 171 5.77 -14.95 18.60
CA ALA A 171 5.30 -13.76 17.90
C ALA A 171 4.98 -14.10 16.45
N LEU A 172 4.03 -13.37 15.86
CA LEU A 172 3.69 -13.54 14.46
C LEU A 172 4.95 -13.28 13.60
N PRO A 173 5.35 -14.21 12.71
CA PRO A 173 6.57 -14.09 11.91
C PRO A 173 6.44 -13.12 10.73
N LEU A 174 5.27 -12.51 10.54
CA LEU A 174 4.95 -11.60 9.44
C LEU A 174 5.88 -10.36 9.45
N ARG A 175 6.48 -10.06 8.30
CA ARG A 175 7.44 -8.96 8.09
C ARG A 175 7.08 -8.03 6.94
N ALA A 176 6.24 -8.47 6.02
CA ALA A 176 5.78 -7.69 4.88
C ALA A 176 4.26 -7.79 4.72
N LEU A 177 3.62 -6.66 4.44
CA LEU A 177 2.19 -6.57 4.15
C LEU A 177 1.96 -5.59 3.01
N ALA A 178 1.19 -5.99 2.00
CA ALA A 178 0.78 -5.13 0.89
C ALA A 178 -0.73 -5.26 0.66
N PHE A 179 -1.44 -4.14 0.55
CA PHE A 179 -2.86 -4.14 0.22
C PHE A 179 -3.34 -2.82 -0.39
N SER A 180 -4.46 -2.90 -1.11
CA SER A 180 -5.20 -1.77 -1.67
C SER A 180 -6.62 -1.73 -1.10
N THR A 181 -7.18 -0.55 -0.86
CA THR A 181 -8.57 -0.34 -0.42
C THR A 181 -9.13 0.91 -1.09
N SER A 182 -10.46 0.98 -1.26
CA SER A 182 -11.14 2.04 -2.01
C SER A 182 -12.16 2.82 -1.19
N ASP A 183 -12.24 2.58 0.12
CA ASP A 183 -13.21 3.26 0.98
C ASP A 183 -12.63 3.56 2.36
N ASP A 184 -13.36 4.35 3.14
CA ASP A 184 -13.02 4.73 4.50
C ASP A 184 -13.30 3.62 5.54
N SER A 185 -13.85 2.50 5.08
CA SER A 185 -14.27 1.37 5.90
C SER A 185 -13.17 0.35 6.13
N LEU A 186 -11.89 0.71 5.99
CA LEU A 186 -10.79 -0.10 6.52
C LEU A 186 -10.37 0.30 7.94
N PHE A 187 -10.38 1.60 8.23
CA PHE A 187 -9.79 2.14 9.45
C PHE A 187 -10.79 2.85 10.38
N GLY A 188 -12.04 3.06 9.95
CA GLY A 188 -13.08 3.75 10.73
C GLY A 188 -14.07 2.85 11.48
N GLY A 189 -14.98 3.46 12.24
CA GLY A 189 -16.01 2.73 12.99
C GLY A 189 -16.89 1.83 12.12
N LYS A 190 -17.24 2.27 10.90
CA LYS A 190 -18.00 1.46 9.93
C LYS A 190 -17.27 0.20 9.46
N ALA A 191 -15.94 0.25 9.39
CA ALA A 191 -15.08 -0.92 9.12
C ALA A 191 -15.30 -2.00 10.15
N LEU A 192 -15.23 -1.56 11.41
CA LEU A 192 -15.36 -2.39 12.59
C LEU A 192 -16.82 -2.87 12.71
N GLU A 193 -17.82 -2.03 12.40
CA GLU A 193 -19.23 -2.42 12.30
C GLU A 193 -19.47 -3.54 11.28
N ALA A 194 -18.74 -3.57 10.17
CA ALA A 194 -18.80 -4.70 9.24
C ALA A 194 -18.22 -5.97 9.90
N LEU A 195 -17.11 -5.88 10.64
CA LEU A 195 -16.58 -7.00 11.45
C LEU A 195 -17.57 -7.50 12.51
N TRP A 196 -18.42 -6.60 13.01
CA TRP A 196 -19.42 -6.86 14.04
C TRP A 196 -20.63 -7.66 13.58
N GLY A 197 -20.76 -7.91 12.28
CA GLY A 197 -21.62 -8.99 11.79
C GLY A 197 -21.13 -10.40 12.20
N VAL A 198 -19.92 -10.52 12.77
CA VAL A 198 -19.27 -11.80 13.07
C VAL A 198 -19.02 -12.04 14.56
N ASP A 199 -18.63 -11.00 15.31
CA ASP A 199 -18.18 -11.15 16.71
C ASP A 199 -18.44 -9.90 17.55
N ALA A 200 -19.65 -9.34 17.45
CA ALA A 200 -19.98 -8.13 18.19
C ALA A 200 -20.58 -8.40 19.57
N PRO A 201 -20.18 -7.62 20.58
CA PRO A 201 -20.97 -7.53 21.79
C PRO A 201 -22.34 -6.89 21.48
N PRO A 202 -23.34 -7.09 22.36
CA PRO A 202 -24.64 -6.43 22.25
C PRO A 202 -24.48 -4.92 22.08
N SER A 203 -25.42 -4.29 21.37
CA SER A 203 -25.40 -2.87 20.95
C SER A 203 -24.94 -1.90 22.05
N ASP A 204 -25.38 -2.18 23.27
CA ASP A 204 -25.22 -1.31 24.43
C ASP A 204 -23.80 -1.33 25.03
N ALA A 205 -22.93 -2.21 24.52
CA ALA A 205 -21.53 -2.35 24.92
C ALA A 205 -20.53 -1.84 23.85
N ARG A 206 -21.01 -1.18 22.79
CA ARG A 206 -20.19 -0.61 21.70
C ARG A 206 -19.90 0.86 21.97
N ASP A 207 -19.11 1.13 23.00
CA ASP A 207 -18.60 2.47 23.31
C ASP A 207 -17.24 2.75 22.65
N ASP A 208 -16.73 3.97 22.81
CA ASP A 208 -15.44 4.38 22.23
C ASP A 208 -14.28 3.48 22.68
N ALA A 209 -14.32 2.96 23.91
CA ALA A 209 -13.31 2.05 24.43
C ALA A 209 -13.31 0.69 23.71
N PHE A 210 -14.49 0.16 23.38
CA PHE A 210 -14.59 -1.04 22.56
C PHE A 210 -14.04 -0.82 21.14
N TYR A 211 -14.39 0.30 20.48
CA TYR A 211 -13.85 0.65 19.17
C TYR A 211 -12.32 0.73 19.19
N GLU A 212 -11.77 1.40 20.20
CA GLU A 212 -10.33 1.51 20.40
C GLU A 212 -9.67 0.13 20.56
N GLN A 213 -10.28 -0.78 21.33
CA GLN A 213 -9.79 -2.14 21.49
C GLN A 213 -9.75 -2.91 20.16
N GLN A 214 -10.78 -2.78 19.32
CA GLN A 214 -10.82 -3.43 18.01
C GLN A 214 -9.79 -2.84 17.05
N TYR A 215 -9.65 -1.52 17.06
CA TYR A 215 -8.63 -0.84 16.27
C TYR A 215 -7.21 -1.27 16.66
N ARG A 216 -6.94 -1.41 17.98
CA ARG A 216 -5.67 -1.96 18.49
C ARG A 216 -5.40 -3.37 17.97
N LEU A 217 -6.42 -4.22 17.88
CA LEU A 217 -6.28 -5.55 17.27
C LEU A 217 -5.89 -5.45 15.80
N VAL A 218 -6.55 -4.59 15.02
CA VAL A 218 -6.26 -4.37 13.59
C VAL A 218 -4.84 -3.83 13.37
N ALA A 219 -4.35 -2.95 14.25
CA ALA A 219 -3.02 -2.35 14.13
C ALA A 219 -1.87 -3.23 14.68
N ARG A 220 -2.18 -4.21 15.55
CA ARG A 220 -1.18 -5.09 16.19
C ARG A 220 -0.22 -5.80 15.21
N PRO A 221 -0.66 -6.33 14.05
CA PRO A 221 0.24 -6.98 13.10
C PRO A 221 1.31 -6.05 12.53
N VAL A 222 1.05 -4.74 12.52
CA VAL A 222 1.89 -3.73 11.86
C VAL A 222 3.16 -3.45 12.63
N ALA A 223 3.14 -3.63 13.96
CA ALA A 223 4.23 -3.21 14.85
C ALA A 223 5.61 -3.80 14.49
N ARG A 224 5.62 -5.00 13.90
CA ARG A 224 6.84 -5.75 13.55
C ARG A 224 7.10 -5.85 12.05
N LEU A 225 6.31 -5.13 11.25
CA LEU A 225 6.52 -5.09 9.81
C LEU A 225 7.79 -4.32 9.50
N THR A 226 8.57 -4.88 8.58
CA THR A 226 9.73 -4.21 7.99
C THR A 226 9.41 -3.59 6.64
N ARG A 227 8.34 -4.07 5.99
CA ARG A 227 7.85 -3.56 4.71
C ARG A 227 6.32 -3.41 4.76
N LEU A 228 5.83 -2.25 4.32
CA LEU A 228 4.40 -1.97 4.22
C LEU A 228 4.11 -1.24 2.92
N ASP A 229 3.16 -1.76 2.13
CA ASP A 229 2.62 -1.10 0.92
C ASP A 229 1.11 -0.92 1.11
N VAL A 230 0.68 0.34 1.21
CA VAL A 230 -0.73 0.71 1.41
C VAL A 230 -1.16 1.61 0.27
N ARG A 231 -2.22 1.19 -0.42
CA ARG A 231 -2.87 1.98 -1.46
C ARG A 231 -4.31 2.26 -1.07
N VAL A 232 -4.70 3.52 -1.08
CA VAL A 232 -6.05 3.96 -0.70
C VAL A 232 -6.63 4.79 -1.84
N ASP A 233 -7.71 4.33 -2.46
CA ASP A 233 -8.42 5.02 -3.52
C ASP A 233 -9.75 5.59 -2.97
N CYS A 234 -9.75 6.82 -2.45
CA CYS A 234 -10.94 7.40 -1.81
C CYS A 234 -11.88 8.08 -2.83
N SER A 235 -13.05 7.49 -3.07
CA SER A 235 -14.11 8.08 -3.91
C SER A 235 -14.91 9.19 -3.22
N ALA A 236 -15.08 9.13 -1.89
CA ALA A 236 -15.96 10.06 -1.15
C ALA A 236 -15.22 11.20 -0.41
N SER A 237 -14.46 10.89 0.65
CA SER A 237 -13.78 11.90 1.50
C SER A 237 -12.57 11.31 2.20
N LEU A 238 -11.44 12.05 2.18
CA LEU A 238 -10.21 11.67 2.89
C LEU A 238 -10.33 11.82 4.42
N ARG A 239 -11.24 12.68 4.92
CA ARG A 239 -11.33 13.03 6.35
C ARG A 239 -11.55 11.80 7.24
N GLY A 240 -12.36 10.83 6.78
CA GLY A 240 -12.62 9.59 7.52
C GLY A 240 -11.46 8.61 7.56
N VAL A 241 -10.48 8.75 6.65
CA VAL A 241 -9.32 7.85 6.51
C VAL A 241 -8.09 8.41 7.19
N VAL A 242 -7.87 9.72 7.10
CA VAL A 242 -6.60 10.38 7.45
C VAL A 242 -6.14 10.06 8.87
N GLY A 243 -6.96 10.34 9.88
CA GLY A 243 -6.61 10.10 11.28
C GLY A 243 -6.33 8.61 11.56
N PRO A 244 -7.28 7.71 11.25
CA PRO A 244 -7.08 6.28 11.48
C PRO A 244 -5.94 5.64 10.68
N LEU A 245 -5.70 6.05 9.43
CA LEU A 245 -4.55 5.59 8.64
C LEU A 245 -3.24 6.10 9.25
N ALA A 246 -3.20 7.36 9.68
CA ALA A 246 -2.04 7.92 10.35
C ALA A 246 -1.72 7.13 11.63
N ALA A 247 -2.71 6.90 12.49
CA ALA A 247 -2.58 6.09 13.69
C ALA A 247 -2.06 4.66 13.40
N PHE A 248 -2.51 4.05 12.29
CA PHE A 248 -2.13 2.69 11.91
C PHE A 248 -0.65 2.65 11.51
N LEU A 249 -0.23 3.64 10.72
CA LEU A 249 1.15 3.83 10.29
C LEU A 249 2.09 4.18 11.45
N ARG A 250 1.64 4.92 12.49
CA ARG A 250 2.49 5.22 13.65
C ARG A 250 2.90 3.96 14.42
N ARG A 251 2.06 2.92 14.41
CA ARG A 251 2.38 1.65 15.07
C ARG A 251 3.53 0.90 14.41
N ALA A 252 3.85 1.21 13.17
CA ALA A 252 4.80 0.49 12.33
C ALA A 252 6.29 0.82 12.67
N ALA A 253 6.70 0.62 13.91
CA ALA A 253 8.00 1.10 14.41
C ALA A 253 9.23 0.42 13.78
N GLU A 254 9.11 -0.84 13.35
CA GLU A 254 10.20 -1.61 12.72
C GLU A 254 10.35 -1.38 11.20
N LEU A 255 9.58 -0.43 10.61
CA LEU A 255 9.56 -0.22 9.16
C LEU A 255 10.93 0.16 8.61
N ARG A 256 11.27 -0.49 7.50
CA ARG A 256 12.44 -0.21 6.65
C ARG A 256 12.03 0.28 5.28
N GLU A 257 10.87 -0.17 4.81
CA GLU A 257 10.31 0.17 3.50
C GLU A 257 8.83 0.54 3.67
N LEU A 258 8.45 1.74 3.24
CA LEU A 258 7.06 2.20 3.20
C LEU A 258 6.71 2.66 1.79
N ALA A 259 5.66 2.09 1.21
CA ALA A 259 4.98 2.62 0.06
C ALA A 259 3.57 3.06 0.48
N LEU A 260 3.26 4.34 0.31
CA LEU A 260 1.97 4.92 0.64
C LEU A 260 1.42 5.68 -0.56
N VAL A 261 0.31 5.20 -1.09
CA VAL A 261 -0.43 5.85 -2.17
C VAL A 261 -1.83 6.16 -1.67
N VAL A 262 -2.23 7.42 -1.75
CA VAL A 262 -3.57 7.87 -1.37
C VAL A 262 -4.10 8.70 -2.54
N ARG A 263 -5.06 8.16 -3.28
CA ARG A 263 -5.73 8.83 -4.38
C ARG A 263 -7.09 9.33 -3.92
N SER A 264 -7.52 10.46 -4.45
CA SER A 264 -8.90 10.90 -4.31
C SER A 264 -9.45 11.27 -5.68
N GLU A 265 -10.58 10.67 -6.07
CA GLU A 265 -11.24 10.91 -7.37
C GLU A 265 -11.85 12.31 -7.50
N THR A 266 -11.83 13.08 -6.43
CA THR A 266 -12.56 14.35 -6.32
C THR A 266 -11.93 15.53 -7.09
N GLY A 267 -11.09 15.25 -8.10
CA GLY A 267 -10.53 16.24 -9.02
C GLY A 267 -11.56 17.16 -9.70
N SER A 268 -12.85 16.79 -9.71
CA SER A 268 -13.96 17.60 -10.21
C SER A 268 -14.67 18.46 -9.15
N GLY A 269 -14.62 18.09 -7.86
CA GLY A 269 -15.43 18.72 -6.80
C GLY A 269 -14.77 19.87 -6.05
N TRP A 270 -13.44 19.97 -6.10
CA TRP A 270 -12.66 20.90 -5.24
C TRP A 270 -12.55 22.30 -5.85
N ARG A 271 -12.86 22.42 -7.15
CA ARG A 271 -12.96 23.68 -7.90
C ARG A 271 -14.23 24.47 -7.57
N SER A 272 -14.75 24.33 -6.35
CA SER A 272 -15.84 25.19 -5.87
C SER A 272 -15.31 26.62 -5.75
N ARG A 273 -16.10 27.62 -6.16
CA ARG A 273 -15.70 29.04 -6.27
C ARG A 273 -15.40 29.74 -4.94
N VAL A 274 -15.27 29.02 -3.83
CA VAL A 274 -15.02 29.57 -2.50
C VAL A 274 -13.58 29.31 -2.12
N ALA A 275 -12.87 30.36 -1.71
CA ALA A 275 -11.53 30.25 -1.14
C ALA A 275 -11.60 29.26 0.04
N PRO A 276 -10.90 28.13 -0.03
CA PRO A 276 -11.11 27.05 0.89
C PRO A 276 -10.45 27.35 2.22
N ASP A 277 -11.03 26.83 3.28
CA ASP A 277 -10.48 26.91 4.61
C ASP A 277 -9.20 26.05 4.69
N ALA A 278 -8.06 26.69 4.94
CA ALA A 278 -6.77 26.03 5.10
C ALA A 278 -6.80 24.97 6.24
N ALA A 279 -7.57 25.22 7.30
CA ALA A 279 -7.72 24.25 8.40
C ALA A 279 -8.44 22.99 7.91
N ALA A 280 -9.54 23.15 7.17
CA ALA A 280 -10.28 22.02 6.59
C ALA A 280 -9.45 21.19 5.59
N TRP A 281 -8.48 21.80 4.90
CA TRP A 281 -7.55 21.08 4.04
C TRP A 281 -6.51 20.30 4.82
N ARG A 282 -5.96 20.87 5.89
CA ARG A 282 -4.98 20.19 6.76
C ARG A 282 -5.55 18.89 7.33
N GLU A 283 -6.83 18.85 7.64
CA GLU A 283 -7.53 17.63 8.07
C GLU A 283 -7.57 16.52 7.00
N LYS A 284 -7.22 16.81 5.75
CA LYS A 284 -7.12 15.84 4.64
C LYS A 284 -5.69 15.39 4.37
N ASP A 285 -4.71 15.93 5.08
CA ASP A 285 -3.29 15.63 4.90
C ASP A 285 -2.87 14.46 5.82
N VAL A 286 -2.71 13.28 5.22
CA VAL A 286 -2.25 12.08 5.93
C VAL A 286 -0.86 12.30 6.53
N LEU A 287 0.03 13.01 5.83
CA LEU A 287 1.39 13.21 6.32
C LEU A 287 1.40 14.13 7.52
N LEU A 288 0.65 15.23 7.49
CA LEU A 288 0.51 16.13 8.63
C LEU A 288 -0.12 15.40 9.84
N ALA A 289 -1.15 14.58 9.63
CA ALA A 289 -1.75 13.77 10.69
C ALA A 289 -0.76 12.74 11.31
N LEU A 290 0.24 12.26 10.56
CA LEU A 290 1.32 11.44 11.13
C LEU A 290 2.20 12.25 12.10
N LEU A 291 2.38 13.55 11.83
CA LEU A 291 3.22 14.45 12.62
C LEU A 291 2.52 14.93 13.89
N GLU A 292 1.21 15.18 13.83
CA GLU A 292 0.40 15.81 14.88
C GLU A 292 -0.14 14.87 15.95
N GLY A 293 0.04 13.55 15.80
CA GLY A 293 -0.61 12.55 16.64
C GLY A 293 -0.64 12.86 18.14
N GLU A 294 -1.85 12.88 18.71
CA GLU A 294 -2.08 12.97 20.15
C GLU A 294 -1.45 11.78 20.87
N ASP A 295 -0.93 12.03 22.07
CA ASP A 295 -0.38 11.00 22.94
C ASP A 295 -1.48 9.95 23.16
N GLU A 296 -1.31 8.74 22.62
CA GLU A 296 -1.85 7.60 23.35
C GLU A 296 -1.06 7.60 24.66
N GLU A 297 -1.65 8.19 25.71
CA GLU A 297 -1.11 8.15 27.06
C GLU A 297 -0.62 6.73 27.34
N GLY A 298 0.52 6.59 28.04
CA GLY A 298 1.28 5.34 28.11
C GLY A 298 0.45 4.12 28.51
N TRP A 299 0.33 3.15 27.60
CA TRP A 299 -0.41 1.90 27.82
C TRP A 299 0.45 0.64 27.68
N ASP A 300 1.79 0.79 27.63
CA ASP A 300 2.72 -0.33 27.80
C ASP A 300 3.45 -0.19 29.14
N GLY A 301 2.91 -0.86 30.16
CA GLY A 301 3.71 -1.32 31.31
C GLY A 301 3.18 -0.92 32.68
N ASP A 302 2.96 -1.92 33.52
CA ASP A 302 2.94 -1.85 34.99
C ASP A 302 4.30 -1.38 35.56
N GLY A 303 4.83 -0.28 35.06
CA GLY A 303 6.13 0.28 35.39
C GLY A 303 5.95 1.64 36.05
N ALA A 304 5.98 1.65 37.39
CA ALA A 304 6.07 2.86 38.20
C ALA A 304 7.38 3.61 37.89
N GLY A 305 7.35 4.48 36.87
CA GLY A 305 8.47 5.32 36.48
C GLY A 305 8.04 6.77 36.41
N ARG A 306 8.19 7.52 37.51
CA ARG A 306 8.15 8.99 37.49
C ARG A 306 9.38 9.49 36.73
N GLY A 307 9.17 9.95 35.50
CA GLY A 307 10.18 10.61 34.67
C GLY A 307 9.73 12.01 34.27
N ASP A 308 10.62 12.97 34.48
CA ASP A 308 10.44 14.42 34.43
C ASP A 308 10.60 14.98 32.99
N GLY A 309 9.56 15.67 32.50
CA GLY A 309 9.70 17.05 32.01
C GLY A 309 10.34 17.39 30.65
N GLY A 310 10.66 16.44 29.79
CA GLY A 310 11.03 16.74 28.39
C GLY A 310 9.81 16.67 27.48
N GLN A 311 9.38 17.78 26.86
CA GLN A 311 8.46 17.74 25.71
C GLN A 311 9.18 17.03 24.54
N GLU A 312 9.27 15.71 24.60
CA GLU A 312 9.81 14.89 23.54
C GLU A 312 8.91 15.00 22.31
N GLN A 313 9.55 15.19 21.16
CA GLN A 313 8.91 15.45 19.87
C GLN A 313 7.80 14.42 19.58
N ARG A 314 6.56 14.88 19.62
CA ARG A 314 5.34 14.11 19.37
C ARG A 314 5.24 13.67 17.91
N GLY A 315 4.81 12.42 17.69
CA GLY A 315 4.47 11.83 16.38
C GLY A 315 5.47 10.78 15.85
N VAL A 316 5.32 10.41 14.58
CA VAL A 316 5.99 9.22 14.02
C VAL A 316 7.52 9.27 14.10
N ARG A 317 8.10 8.17 14.57
CA ARG A 317 9.53 7.86 14.47
C ARG A 317 9.69 6.49 13.82
N TRP A 318 10.22 6.46 12.60
CA TRP A 318 10.61 5.24 11.93
C TRP A 318 12.14 5.15 11.86
N PRO A 319 12.81 4.76 12.96
CA PRO A 319 14.27 4.83 13.09
C PRO A 319 15.03 3.88 12.16
N PHE A 320 14.33 3.03 11.43
CA PHE A 320 14.91 2.07 10.49
C PHE A 320 14.48 2.32 9.05
N LEU A 321 13.68 3.36 8.77
CA LEU A 321 13.14 3.60 7.44
C LEU A 321 14.24 3.99 6.47
N ARG A 322 14.43 3.18 5.42
CA ARG A 322 15.45 3.36 4.39
C ARG A 322 14.86 3.68 3.03
N LYS A 323 13.67 3.17 2.73
CA LYS A 323 12.96 3.43 1.47
C LYS A 323 11.57 3.99 1.75
N LEU A 324 11.26 5.11 1.11
CA LEU A 324 9.96 5.76 1.18
C LEU A 324 9.45 6.02 -0.23
N SER A 325 8.26 5.52 -0.54
CA SER A 325 7.57 5.78 -1.80
C SER A 325 6.23 6.45 -1.47
N LEU A 326 6.01 7.67 -1.97
CA LEU A 326 4.82 8.47 -1.69
C LEU A 326 4.08 8.80 -2.99
N GLY A 327 2.77 8.64 -2.96
CA GLY A 327 1.85 9.19 -3.94
C GLY A 327 0.58 9.66 -3.26
N VAL A 328 0.68 10.81 -2.58
CA VAL A 328 -0.36 11.33 -1.69
C VAL A 328 -0.61 12.81 -1.96
N PRO A 329 -1.86 13.30 -1.82
CA PRO A 329 -2.10 14.72 -1.62
C PRO A 329 -1.63 15.13 -0.22
N THR A 330 -0.85 16.20 -0.12
CA THR A 330 -0.27 16.65 1.15
C THR A 330 -0.02 18.17 1.14
N THR A 331 0.38 18.74 2.26
CA THR A 331 0.93 20.09 2.36
C THR A 331 2.45 20.05 2.28
N GLU A 332 3.08 21.17 2.00
CA GLU A 332 4.54 21.29 2.08
C GLU A 332 5.04 21.01 3.51
N GLU A 333 4.30 21.50 4.52
CA GLU A 333 4.57 21.23 5.93
C GLU A 333 4.51 19.73 6.25
N GLY A 334 3.48 19.03 5.76
CA GLY A 334 3.33 17.58 5.93
C GLY A 334 4.48 16.79 5.29
N LEU A 335 4.84 17.14 4.05
CA LEU A 335 5.93 16.49 3.33
C LEU A 335 7.29 16.72 3.99
N LEU A 336 7.68 17.98 4.17
CA LEU A 336 8.98 18.34 4.76
C LEU A 336 9.09 17.92 6.22
N GLY A 337 7.98 18.02 6.98
CA GLY A 337 7.92 17.57 8.36
C GLY A 337 8.15 16.07 8.50
N LEU A 338 7.55 15.25 7.62
CA LEU A 338 7.81 13.82 7.60
C LEU A 338 9.26 13.52 7.19
N LEU A 339 9.72 14.11 6.09
CA LEU A 339 11.06 13.90 5.57
C LEU A 339 12.13 14.29 6.58
N GLY A 340 11.96 15.41 7.30
CA GLY A 340 12.86 15.84 8.36
C GLY A 340 12.99 14.83 9.50
N ARG A 341 11.91 14.11 9.85
CA ARG A 341 11.93 13.07 10.89
C ARG A 341 12.64 11.79 10.48
N VAL A 342 12.62 11.46 9.18
CA VAL A 342 13.23 10.23 8.66
C VAL A 342 14.55 10.47 7.92
N ALA A 343 14.97 11.73 7.77
CA ALA A 343 16.13 12.14 6.97
C ALA A 343 17.41 11.35 7.33
N GLY A 344 17.68 11.15 8.63
CA GLY A 344 18.90 10.45 9.07
C GLY A 344 18.99 8.99 8.61
N THR A 345 17.86 8.34 8.36
CA THR A 345 17.79 6.90 8.06
C THR A 345 17.44 6.63 6.61
N LEU A 346 16.75 7.57 5.95
CA LEU A 346 16.26 7.44 4.59
C LEU A 346 17.43 7.39 3.59
N ARG A 347 17.33 6.50 2.60
CA ARG A 347 18.36 6.31 1.55
C ARG A 347 17.77 6.34 0.14
N SER A 348 16.51 5.97 -0.02
CA SER A 348 15.79 5.96 -1.29
C SER A 348 14.44 6.63 -1.11
N LEU A 349 14.16 7.65 -1.91
CA LEU A 349 12.89 8.38 -1.93
C LEU A 349 12.28 8.31 -3.33
N GLN A 350 11.01 7.94 -3.40
CA GLN A 350 10.22 7.99 -4.63
C GLN A 350 9.00 8.87 -4.39
N LEU A 351 8.88 9.96 -5.16
CA LEU A 351 7.71 10.84 -5.16
C LEU A 351 6.97 10.64 -6.48
N ARG A 352 5.82 9.98 -6.45
CA ARG A 352 5.03 9.68 -7.65
C ARG A 352 3.62 10.19 -7.49
N SER A 353 3.17 11.10 -8.35
CA SER A 353 1.81 11.67 -8.25
C SER A 353 1.57 12.38 -6.91
N VAL A 354 2.61 13.02 -6.35
CA VAL A 354 2.48 13.83 -5.14
C VAL A 354 1.92 15.19 -5.53
N ARG A 355 0.86 15.61 -4.84
CA ARG A 355 0.17 16.87 -5.10
C ARG A 355 0.14 17.72 -3.85
N PHE A 356 0.53 18.99 -3.96
CA PHE A 356 0.24 19.94 -2.88
C PHE A 356 -1.23 20.33 -2.86
N LEU A 357 -1.81 20.31 -1.66
CA LEU A 357 -3.14 20.84 -1.40
C LEU A 357 -3.17 22.34 -1.77
N PRO A 358 -4.31 22.85 -2.27
CA PRO A 358 -4.38 24.22 -2.80
C PRO A 358 -3.87 25.27 -1.81
N LEU A 359 -2.93 26.10 -2.26
CA LEU A 359 -2.31 27.18 -1.48
C LEU A 359 -1.51 26.73 -0.24
N LEU A 360 -1.23 25.44 -0.08
CA LEU A 360 -0.55 24.87 1.09
C LEU A 360 0.80 24.23 0.76
N GLY A 361 1.39 24.61 -0.37
CA GLY A 361 2.75 24.21 -0.68
C GLY A 361 3.25 24.80 -1.99
N ASP A 362 4.56 24.88 -2.07
CA ASP A 362 5.28 25.30 -3.25
C ASP A 362 6.45 24.34 -3.53
N TRP A 363 6.56 23.83 -4.76
CA TRP A 363 7.60 22.84 -5.07
C TRP A 363 9.00 23.45 -5.08
N GLU A 364 9.16 24.74 -5.36
CA GLU A 364 10.46 25.39 -5.27
C GLU A 364 10.95 25.38 -3.82
N SER A 365 10.11 25.86 -2.90
CA SER A 365 10.37 25.84 -1.46
C SER A 365 10.58 24.40 -0.95
N ALA A 366 9.71 23.45 -1.34
CA ALA A 366 9.83 22.06 -0.92
C ALA A 366 11.12 21.39 -1.40
N LEU A 367 11.53 21.60 -2.66
CA LEU A 367 12.76 21.02 -3.20
C LEU A 367 14.01 21.61 -2.54
N ASN A 368 14.00 22.91 -2.21
CA ASN A 368 15.05 23.53 -1.39
C ASN A 368 15.11 22.90 0.00
N GLY A 369 13.97 22.77 0.68
CA GLY A 369 13.89 22.11 1.98
C GLY A 369 14.38 20.67 1.93
N MET A 370 13.99 19.90 0.92
CA MET A 370 14.46 18.53 0.68
C MET A 370 15.98 18.46 0.50
N ARG A 371 16.55 19.35 -0.34
CA ARG A 371 18.00 19.45 -0.57
C ARG A 371 18.78 19.69 0.73
N ASP A 372 18.23 20.52 1.60
CA ASP A 372 18.87 20.90 2.86
C ASP A 372 18.84 19.78 3.88
N ILE A 373 17.70 19.07 4.01
CA ILE A 373 17.50 18.07 5.06
C ILE A 373 17.93 16.66 4.65
N LEU A 374 17.90 16.31 3.37
CA LEU A 374 18.11 14.93 2.91
C LEU A 374 19.55 14.63 2.53
N ASP A 375 19.92 13.35 2.75
CA ASP A 375 21.16 12.73 2.28
C ASP A 375 20.80 11.35 1.67
N LEU A 376 20.34 11.39 0.42
CA LEU A 376 19.83 10.22 -0.29
C LEU A 376 20.91 9.56 -1.16
N LYS A 377 20.72 8.27 -1.43
CA LYS A 377 21.45 7.54 -2.49
C LYS A 377 20.66 7.52 -3.79
N GLU A 378 19.34 7.45 -3.68
CA GLU A 378 18.41 7.32 -4.79
C GLU A 378 17.25 8.29 -4.59
N LEU A 379 16.90 9.01 -5.65
CA LEU A 379 15.74 9.88 -5.70
C LEU A 379 15.06 9.66 -7.05
N GLU A 380 13.76 9.43 -7.00
CA GLU A 380 12.90 9.35 -8.17
C GLU A 380 11.72 10.29 -7.98
N MET A 381 11.41 11.09 -9.00
CA MET A 381 10.32 12.05 -8.96
C MET A 381 9.53 11.97 -10.27
N CYS A 382 8.22 11.77 -10.20
CA CYS A 382 7.36 11.83 -11.36
C CYS A 382 5.98 12.38 -11.01
N TRP A 383 5.39 13.12 -11.95
CA TRP A 383 4.02 13.65 -11.86
C TRP A 383 3.82 14.44 -10.58
N LEU A 384 4.64 15.46 -10.35
CA LEU A 384 4.47 16.36 -9.22
C LEU A 384 3.43 17.41 -9.59
N GLN A 385 2.48 17.71 -8.70
CA GLN A 385 1.42 18.67 -9.00
C GLN A 385 1.41 19.81 -8.00
N GLN A 386 1.30 21.04 -8.52
CA GLN A 386 1.09 22.27 -7.76
C GLN A 386 -0.23 22.90 -8.15
N ASP A 387 -1.01 23.33 -7.17
CA ASP A 387 -2.25 24.07 -7.41
C ASP A 387 -2.02 25.54 -7.03
N THR A 388 -1.56 26.31 -8.02
CA THR A 388 -1.06 27.69 -7.81
C THR A 388 -2.16 28.75 -7.85
N THR A 389 -3.32 28.49 -8.48
CA THR A 389 -4.40 29.49 -8.56
C THR A 389 -5.81 28.90 -8.49
N PHE A 390 -6.65 29.48 -7.64
CA PHE A 390 -8.08 29.16 -7.56
C PHE A 390 -8.90 29.63 -8.78
N VAL A 391 -8.36 30.58 -9.54
CA VAL A 391 -9.12 31.37 -10.52
C VAL A 391 -8.82 30.98 -11.97
N LYS A 392 -7.68 30.32 -12.24
CA LYS A 392 -7.35 29.77 -13.56
C LYS A 392 -7.24 28.26 -13.47
N ASN A 393 -7.78 27.56 -14.47
CA ASN A 393 -7.76 26.09 -14.57
C ASN A 393 -6.36 25.48 -14.76
N HIS A 394 -5.29 26.20 -14.44
CA HIS A 394 -3.91 25.73 -14.58
C HIS A 394 -3.46 25.19 -13.23
N CYS A 395 -3.63 23.89 -13.03
CA CYS A 395 -2.74 23.18 -12.13
C CYS A 395 -1.35 23.23 -12.77
N GLY A 396 -0.37 23.76 -12.05
CA GLY A 396 1.02 23.70 -12.48
C GLY A 396 1.49 22.27 -12.30
N GLU A 397 1.46 21.49 -13.36
CA GLU A 397 2.00 20.14 -13.33
C GLU A 397 3.50 20.21 -13.63
N ILE A 398 4.29 19.53 -12.80
CA ILE A 398 5.75 19.47 -12.84
C ILE A 398 6.11 18.01 -13.08
N LEU A 399 7.06 17.75 -13.99
CA LEU A 399 7.47 16.37 -14.34
C LEU A 399 6.31 15.56 -14.93
N VAL A 400 5.61 16.12 -15.91
CA VAL A 400 4.59 15.39 -16.69
C VAL A 400 5.23 14.86 -17.98
N PRO A 401 5.32 13.53 -18.15
CA PRO A 401 5.80 12.89 -19.38
C PRO A 401 4.83 13.08 -20.55
N ASP A 402 3.53 13.12 -20.27
CA ASP A 402 2.46 12.96 -21.27
C ASP A 402 1.93 14.27 -21.86
N LEU A 403 2.35 15.44 -21.35
CA LEU A 403 1.88 16.74 -21.86
C LEU A 403 2.46 17.10 -23.23
N PHE A 404 3.44 16.33 -23.73
CA PHE A 404 3.97 16.51 -25.06
C PHE A 404 3.11 15.75 -26.05
N ASP A 405 2.00 16.36 -26.46
CA ASP A 405 1.28 15.92 -27.64
C ASP A 405 2.23 16.08 -28.84
N VAL A 406 2.89 14.98 -29.22
CA VAL A 406 3.89 14.88 -30.30
C VAL A 406 3.27 15.26 -31.66
N SER A 407 1.95 15.44 -31.72
CA SER A 407 1.21 15.88 -32.90
C SER A 407 1.65 17.24 -33.49
N HIS A 408 2.45 18.03 -32.76
CA HIS A 408 3.05 19.28 -33.27
C HIS A 408 4.57 19.22 -33.53
N ALA A 409 5.20 18.06 -33.33
CA ALA A 409 6.63 17.89 -33.52
C ALA A 409 6.94 17.62 -35.01
N GLU A 410 7.03 18.67 -35.83
CA GLU A 410 7.42 18.55 -37.24
C GLU A 410 8.93 18.25 -37.37
N GLY A 411 9.29 17.01 -37.75
CA GLY A 411 10.66 16.63 -38.10
C GLY A 411 11.02 15.18 -37.72
N GLU A 412 11.91 14.55 -38.48
CA GLU A 412 12.29 13.14 -38.31
C GLU A 412 12.90 12.81 -36.93
N ASN A 413 13.38 13.81 -36.17
CA ASN A 413 14.04 13.63 -34.87
C ASN A 413 13.36 14.37 -33.71
N ALA A 414 12.19 14.96 -33.93
CA ALA A 414 11.59 15.88 -32.96
C ALA A 414 11.11 15.14 -31.69
N GLU A 415 10.60 13.92 -31.82
CA GLU A 415 10.20 13.06 -30.69
C GLU A 415 11.41 12.64 -29.83
N GLU A 416 12.49 12.17 -30.46
CA GLU A 416 13.72 11.76 -29.75
C GLU A 416 14.37 12.96 -29.01
N TRP A 417 14.35 14.14 -29.62
CA TRP A 417 14.82 15.37 -28.99
C TRP A 417 13.95 15.76 -27.80
N LEU A 418 12.62 15.71 -27.91
CA LEU A 418 11.69 16.00 -26.81
C LEU A 418 11.89 15.03 -25.64
N GLN A 419 11.97 13.73 -25.92
CA GLN A 419 12.19 12.70 -24.91
C GLN A 419 13.53 12.89 -24.19
N THR A 420 14.59 13.19 -24.93
CA THR A 420 15.92 13.44 -24.37
C THR A 420 15.93 14.71 -23.52
N THR A 421 15.30 15.78 -24.00
CA THR A 421 15.19 17.06 -23.27
C THR A 421 14.38 16.89 -21.98
N TYR A 422 13.31 16.10 -22.00
CA TYR A 422 12.55 15.74 -20.81
C TYR A 422 13.40 14.98 -19.79
N GLN A 423 14.16 13.98 -20.22
CA GLN A 423 15.08 13.25 -19.33
C GLN A 423 16.14 14.19 -18.73
N HIS A 424 16.60 15.19 -19.48
CA HIS A 424 17.52 16.20 -18.96
C HIS A 424 16.86 17.04 -17.87
N TYR A 425 15.64 17.53 -18.12
CA TYR A 425 14.85 18.26 -17.13
C TYR A 425 14.68 17.48 -15.82
N GLU A 426 14.25 16.22 -15.91
CA GLU A 426 14.12 15.32 -14.75
C GLU A 426 15.46 15.14 -14.01
N THR A 427 16.53 14.91 -14.76
CA THR A 427 17.88 14.75 -14.20
C THR A 427 18.33 16.00 -13.45
N GLN A 428 18.03 17.21 -13.94
CA GLN A 428 18.41 18.44 -13.25
C GLN A 428 17.68 18.61 -11.92
N LEU A 429 16.37 18.30 -11.87
CA LEU A 429 15.59 18.35 -10.63
C LEU A 429 16.08 17.31 -9.61
N VAL A 430 16.37 16.08 -10.07
CA VAL A 430 16.93 15.03 -9.22
C VAL A 430 18.32 15.42 -8.71
N ASP A 431 19.21 15.91 -9.58
CA ASP A 431 20.56 16.31 -9.21
C ASP A 431 20.56 17.54 -8.28
N PHE A 432 19.59 18.44 -8.40
CA PHE A 432 19.42 19.56 -7.47
C PHE A 432 19.28 19.09 -6.03
N VAL A 433 18.43 18.11 -5.77
CA VAL A 433 18.23 17.55 -4.42
C VAL A 433 19.35 16.58 -4.06
N LEU A 434 19.61 15.59 -4.93
CA LEU A 434 20.51 14.47 -4.64
C LEU A 434 21.98 14.87 -4.60
N ARG A 435 22.41 15.74 -5.52
CA ARG A 435 23.81 16.21 -5.62
C ARG A 435 24.01 17.60 -5.03
N LYS A 436 22.98 18.19 -4.44
CA LYS A 436 23.00 19.55 -3.86
C LYS A 436 23.55 20.58 -4.84
N SER A 437 23.15 20.48 -6.11
CA SER A 437 23.62 21.33 -7.20
C SER A 437 23.31 22.81 -6.92
N ASN A 438 24.24 23.71 -7.21
CA ASN A 438 24.04 25.16 -7.11
C ASN A 438 23.38 25.79 -8.34
N HIS A 439 23.01 24.97 -9.32
CA HIS A 439 22.31 25.46 -10.50
C HIS A 439 20.90 25.91 -10.09
N GLY A 440 20.46 27.04 -10.66
CA GLY A 440 19.11 27.55 -10.41
C GLY A 440 18.07 26.52 -10.84
N LEU A 441 17.02 26.39 -10.04
CA LEU A 441 15.91 25.49 -10.31
C LEU A 441 14.97 26.15 -11.32
N VAL A 442 14.72 25.50 -12.46
CA VAL A 442 13.66 25.90 -13.39
C VAL A 442 12.56 24.86 -13.24
N LEU A 443 11.41 25.24 -12.66
CA LEU A 443 10.27 24.33 -12.44
C LEU A 443 9.19 24.45 -13.52
N ASP A 444 9.18 25.56 -14.24
CA ASP A 444 8.31 25.71 -15.40
C ASP A 444 8.89 24.86 -16.54
N GLN A 445 8.24 23.72 -16.76
CA GLN A 445 8.61 22.77 -17.81
C GLN A 445 8.49 23.41 -19.20
N GLU A 446 7.48 24.25 -19.47
CA GLU A 446 7.36 24.94 -20.75
C GLU A 446 8.50 25.94 -20.96
N GLU A 447 8.84 26.69 -19.92
CA GLU A 447 9.98 27.60 -19.95
C GLU A 447 11.30 26.86 -20.18
N PHE A 448 11.53 25.75 -19.47
CA PHE A 448 12.75 24.94 -19.63
C PHE A 448 12.92 24.52 -21.08
N PHE A 449 11.88 23.99 -21.72
CA PHE A 449 11.92 23.56 -23.12
C PHE A 449 12.12 24.73 -24.08
N ARG A 450 11.42 25.85 -23.84
CA ARG A 450 11.52 27.06 -24.67
C ARG A 450 12.93 27.63 -24.70
N VAL A 451 13.65 27.56 -23.58
CA VAL A 451 15.02 28.12 -23.45
C VAL A 451 16.11 27.06 -23.60
N HIS A 452 15.76 25.79 -23.79
CA HIS A 452 16.74 24.70 -23.88
C HIS A 452 17.56 24.79 -25.18
N PRO A 453 18.91 24.85 -25.11
CA PRO A 453 19.73 24.87 -26.32
C PRO A 453 19.57 23.59 -27.13
N GLN A 454 19.40 23.72 -28.45
CA GLN A 454 19.32 22.57 -29.37
C GLN A 454 20.63 21.75 -29.38
N ASP A 455 21.76 22.40 -29.11
CA ASP A 455 23.11 21.84 -29.09
C ASP A 455 23.60 21.52 -27.67
N CYS A 456 22.69 21.34 -26.71
CA CYS A 456 23.04 20.98 -25.35
C CYS A 456 23.94 19.73 -25.30
N GLU A 457 25.12 19.84 -24.67
CA GLU A 457 26.10 18.75 -24.58
C GLU A 457 25.54 17.48 -23.93
N TRP A 458 24.69 17.65 -22.90
CA TRP A 458 24.04 16.53 -22.22
C TRP A 458 23.10 15.76 -23.17
N CYS A 459 22.24 16.49 -23.89
CA CYS A 459 21.26 15.89 -24.81
C CYS A 459 21.96 15.24 -26.02
N THR A 460 22.91 15.95 -26.63
CA THR A 460 23.68 15.44 -27.78
C THR A 460 24.53 14.23 -27.43
N GLY A 461 25.07 14.15 -26.20
CA GLY A 461 25.80 12.99 -25.71
C GLY A 461 24.94 11.72 -25.64
N ARG A 462 23.68 11.84 -25.21
CA ARG A 462 22.73 10.70 -25.14
C ARG A 462 22.26 10.22 -26.51
N LEU A 463 21.94 11.14 -27.43
CA LEU A 463 21.50 10.81 -28.79
C LEU A 463 22.56 10.03 -29.60
N ARG A 464 23.85 10.25 -29.30
CA ARG A 464 24.95 9.50 -29.92
C ARG A 464 25.07 8.06 -29.41
N HIS A 465 24.52 7.75 -28.24
CA HIS A 465 24.54 6.42 -27.64
C HIS A 465 23.29 5.60 -27.97
N SER A 466 22.18 6.22 -28.36
CA SER A 466 20.98 5.52 -28.85
C SER A 466 21.13 5.02 -30.30
N SER A 467 22.02 5.63 -31.08
CA SER A 467 22.25 5.36 -32.50
C SER A 467 23.39 4.36 -32.80
N SER A 468 24.06 3.85 -31.76
CA SER A 468 25.10 2.82 -31.81
C SER A 468 24.61 1.49 -31.27
#